data_AF-A0AAV2YUR3-F1
#
_entry.id   AF-A0AAV2YUR3-F1
#
_cell.length_a   1.000
_cell.length_b   1.000
_cell.length_c   1.000
_cell.angle_alpha   90.00
_cell.angle_beta   90.00
_cell.angle_gamma   90.00
#
_symmetry.space_group_name_H-M   'P 1'
#
loop_
_entity.id
_entity.type
_entity.pdbx_description
1 polymer ?
#
loop_
_entity_poly.entity_id
_entity_poly.type
_entity_poly.pdbx_seq_one_letter_code
_entity_poly.pdbx_strand_id
1 'polypeptide(L)'
;MMLLQNHRIAHVHAPSRKRKLAPAAPASTAALVTHHDSHSHHHNACAAPKRVRQWNEIEYEEMLLEATLLREELELLVAVALDLCKDLGIDVRNVLRFAAELRQVEALLMQPEGMTVDRIRMACQQMLSMCQYLCQHHNDHFLLIEMHDELRVSRNRCMRFVCQYGAKLGLYC
;
A
#
# COMPACT_ATOMS: atom_id res chain seq x y z
N MET A 1 7.36 54.74 -12.58
CA MET A 1 8.25 55.39 -11.61
C MET A 1 7.65 55.23 -10.21
N MET A 2 8.18 54.31 -9.42
CA MET A 2 8.07 54.31 -7.96
C MET A 2 9.39 53.77 -7.40
N LEU A 3 9.99 54.55 -6.52
CA LEU A 3 11.24 54.33 -5.80
C LEU A 3 10.94 53.69 -4.45
N LEU A 4 11.56 52.56 -4.12
CA LEU A 4 11.80 52.09 -2.74
C LEU A 4 13.17 51.39 -2.75
N GLN A 5 14.26 52.13 -2.55
CA GLN A 5 14.96 52.37 -1.28
C GLN A 5 15.47 51.10 -0.57
N ASN A 6 16.77 50.89 -0.78
CA ASN A 6 17.70 50.08 0.00
C ASN A 6 17.67 50.39 1.50
N HIS A 7 17.67 49.36 2.34
CA HIS A 7 18.32 49.40 3.65
C HIS A 7 19.33 48.24 3.76
N ARG A 8 20.60 48.62 3.95
CA ARG A 8 21.72 47.78 4.38
C ARG A 8 21.88 47.94 5.90
N ILE A 9 22.76 47.07 6.46
CA ILE A 9 23.47 47.12 7.76
C ILE A 9 22.74 46.29 8.84
N ALA A 10 23.35 45.36 9.61
CA ALA A 10 24.74 45.17 10.00
C ALA A 10 25.12 43.70 10.27
N HIS A 11 26.40 43.40 10.07
CA HIS A 11 27.16 42.31 10.70
C HIS A 11 27.15 42.40 12.23
N VAL A 12 27.06 41.25 12.92
CA VAL A 12 27.65 41.09 14.27
C VAL A 12 28.37 39.75 14.36
N HIS A 13 29.59 39.84 14.89
CA HIS A 13 30.58 38.80 15.12
C HIS A 13 30.16 37.70 16.11
N ALA A 14 30.72 36.51 15.90
CA ALA A 14 30.74 35.36 16.81
C ALA A 14 31.42 35.63 18.17
N PRO A 15 31.35 34.67 19.11
CA PRO A 15 32.59 33.94 19.37
C PRO A 15 32.45 32.42 19.57
N SER A 16 33.51 31.73 19.15
CA SER A 16 33.85 30.34 19.40
C SER A 16 34.00 30.00 20.89
N ARG A 17 33.57 28.80 21.30
CA ARG A 17 34.06 28.14 22.52
C ARG A 17 34.75 26.81 22.19
N LYS A 18 36.02 26.76 22.59
CA LYS A 18 36.98 25.66 22.44
C LYS A 18 36.96 24.74 23.68
N ARG A 19 37.23 23.45 23.40
CA ARG A 19 37.97 22.43 24.20
C ARG A 19 37.32 21.79 25.44
N LYS A 20 37.29 20.45 25.44
CA LYS A 20 38.29 19.63 26.16
C LYS A 20 38.31 18.15 25.67
N LEU A 21 39.45 17.73 25.11
CA LEU A 21 39.96 16.34 25.13
C LEU A 21 40.49 16.05 26.55
N ALA A 22 40.37 14.85 27.13
CA ALA A 22 41.23 13.65 27.04
C ALA A 22 40.93 12.78 28.32
N PRO A 23 41.46 11.55 28.55
CA PRO A 23 42.50 10.81 27.83
C PRO A 23 42.18 9.32 27.55
N ALA A 24 43.21 8.63 27.07
CA ALA A 24 43.23 7.35 26.36
C ALA A 24 43.60 6.10 27.21
N ALA A 25 43.30 4.94 26.61
CA ALA A 25 44.03 3.65 26.64
C ALA A 25 43.94 2.76 27.91
N PRO A 26 44.14 1.41 27.80
CA PRO A 26 44.82 0.69 26.71
C PRO A 26 44.09 -0.52 26.09
N ALA A 27 44.75 -1.00 25.03
CA ALA A 27 44.39 -2.07 24.11
C ALA A 27 44.32 -3.47 24.74
N SER A 28 43.54 -4.35 24.10
CA SER A 28 43.81 -5.79 24.11
C SER A 28 43.50 -6.40 22.74
N THR A 29 44.54 -7.00 22.18
CA THR A 29 44.66 -7.76 20.94
C THR A 29 43.89 -9.07 20.94
N ALA A 30 43.24 -9.41 19.82
CA ALA A 30 43.02 -10.75 19.22
C ALA A 30 41.74 -10.71 18.36
N ALA A 31 41.58 -11.35 17.22
CA ALA A 31 42.45 -12.00 16.25
C ALA A 31 41.62 -12.08 14.96
N LEU A 32 42.31 -11.98 13.83
CA LEU A 32 41.77 -12.11 12.49
C LEU A 32 41.32 -13.57 12.27
N VAL A 33 40.05 -13.80 11.92
CA VAL A 33 39.63 -15.02 11.20
C VAL A 33 38.56 -14.63 10.17
N THR A 34 38.96 -14.67 8.90
CA THR A 34 38.09 -14.71 7.73
C THR A 34 37.98 -16.15 7.26
N HIS A 35 36.76 -16.68 7.12
CA HIS A 35 36.31 -17.71 6.15
C HIS A 35 34.76 -17.73 6.21
N HIS A 36 34.08 -17.22 5.18
CA HIS A 36 33.52 -17.94 4.03
C HIS A 36 32.46 -19.01 4.37
N ASP A 37 31.31 -18.83 3.70
CA ASP A 37 30.32 -19.82 3.29
C ASP A 37 29.20 -20.30 4.24
N SER A 38 28.01 -19.82 3.87
CA SER A 38 26.92 -20.64 3.32
C SER A 38 25.86 -21.21 4.26
N HIS A 39 24.62 -20.97 3.82
CA HIS A 39 23.36 -21.63 4.19
C HIS A 39 22.89 -21.50 5.64
N SER A 40 22.24 -20.37 5.94
CA SER A 40 21.06 -20.42 6.81
C SER A 40 19.82 -20.52 5.93
N HIS A 41 19.44 -21.76 5.63
CA HIS A 41 18.07 -22.06 5.25
C HIS A 41 17.16 -21.68 6.42
N HIS A 42 16.67 -20.45 6.43
CA HIS A 42 15.37 -20.21 7.06
C HIS A 42 14.36 -21.01 6.25
N HIS A 43 14.09 -22.23 6.72
CA HIS A 43 12.85 -22.90 6.46
C HIS A 43 11.73 -21.92 6.80
N ASN A 44 11.18 -21.28 5.78
CA ASN A 44 9.77 -20.88 5.77
C ASN A 44 8.99 -22.18 5.93
N ALA A 45 8.92 -22.68 7.16
CA ALA A 45 7.87 -23.57 7.58
C ALA A 45 6.62 -22.74 7.42
N CYS A 46 5.99 -22.84 6.24
CA CYS A 46 4.58 -22.55 6.07
C CYS A 46 3.90 -23.30 7.21
N ALA A 47 3.56 -22.55 8.27
CA ALA A 47 3.02 -23.12 9.49
C ALA A 47 1.85 -23.98 9.06
N ALA A 48 1.83 -25.25 9.51
CA ALA A 48 0.81 -26.21 9.17
C ALA A 48 -0.57 -25.54 9.15
N PRO A 49 -1.39 -25.76 8.11
CA PRO A 49 -2.60 -24.97 7.89
C PRO A 49 -3.42 -25.01 9.17
N LYS A 50 -3.49 -23.87 9.87
CA LYS A 50 -4.46 -23.67 10.96
C LYS A 50 -5.78 -24.07 10.36
N ARG A 51 -6.49 -25.04 10.97
CA ARG A 51 -7.80 -25.53 10.50
C ARG A 51 -8.63 -24.32 10.07
N VAL A 52 -8.73 -24.10 8.76
CA VAL A 52 -9.51 -23.00 8.22
C VAL A 52 -10.95 -23.38 8.55
N ARG A 53 -11.54 -22.63 9.49
CA ARG A 53 -12.93 -22.84 9.87
C ARG A 53 -13.77 -22.71 8.60
N GLN A 54 -14.57 -23.73 8.30
CA GLN A 54 -15.52 -23.65 7.19
C GLN A 54 -16.38 -22.40 7.35
N TRP A 55 -16.67 -21.74 6.22
CA TRP A 55 -17.58 -20.60 6.18
C TRP A 55 -18.93 -21.02 6.73
N ASN A 56 -19.49 -20.22 7.64
CA ASN A 56 -20.93 -20.23 7.82
C ASN A 56 -21.58 -19.34 6.75
N GLU A 57 -22.87 -19.54 6.51
CA GLU A 57 -23.62 -18.83 5.46
C GLU A 57 -23.59 -17.32 5.66
N ILE A 58 -23.80 -16.85 6.90
CA ILE A 58 -23.83 -15.42 7.23
C ILE A 58 -22.46 -14.77 6.97
N GLU A 59 -21.37 -15.38 7.43
CA GLU A 59 -19.99 -14.91 7.23
C GLU A 59 -19.64 -14.85 5.73
N TYR A 60 -20.18 -15.77 4.93
CA TYR A 60 -19.97 -15.79 3.49
C TYR A 60 -20.71 -14.64 2.80
N GLU A 61 -21.99 -14.45 3.12
CA GLU A 61 -22.80 -13.34 2.59
C GLU A 61 -22.25 -11.97 3.02
N GLU A 62 -21.84 -11.82 4.28
CA GLU A 62 -21.19 -10.60 4.79
C GLU A 62 -19.88 -10.31 4.05
N MET A 63 -19.08 -11.34 3.77
CA MET A 63 -17.85 -11.19 3.00
C MET A 63 -18.14 -10.77 1.55
N LEU A 64 -19.14 -11.35 0.90
CA LEU A 64 -19.55 -10.95 -0.45
C LEU A 64 -20.07 -9.51 -0.50
N LEU A 65 -20.84 -9.10 0.51
CA LEU A 65 -21.31 -7.72 0.63
C LEU A 65 -20.13 -6.76 0.77
N GLU A 66 -19.19 -7.03 1.68
CA GLU A 66 -17.99 -6.19 1.87
C GLU A 66 -17.11 -6.15 0.60
N ALA A 67 -16.97 -7.28 -0.10
CA ALA A 67 -16.26 -7.33 -1.38
C ALA A 67 -16.95 -6.47 -2.46
N THR A 68 -18.29 -6.47 -2.47
CA THR A 68 -19.10 -5.66 -3.40
C THR A 68 -18.92 -4.17 -3.13
N LEU A 69 -18.97 -3.76 -1.86
CA LEU A 69 -18.73 -2.36 -1.46
C LEU A 69 -17.31 -1.89 -1.81
N LEU A 70 -16.31 -2.75 -1.59
CA LEU A 70 -14.94 -2.46 -2.00
C LEU A 70 -14.80 -2.28 -3.51
N ARG A 71 -15.47 -3.12 -4.30
CA ARG A 71 -15.50 -3.00 -5.77
C ARG A 71 -16.07 -1.65 -6.19
N GLU A 72 -17.19 -1.23 -5.62
CA GLU A 72 -17.85 0.04 -5.95
C GLU A 72 -16.98 1.25 -5.62
N GLU A 73 -16.33 1.25 -4.45
CA GLU A 73 -15.37 2.29 -4.08
C GLU A 73 -14.19 2.35 -5.05
N LEU A 74 -13.63 1.19 -5.40
CA LEU A 74 -12.52 1.13 -6.34
C LEU A 74 -12.92 1.58 -7.74
N GLU A 75 -14.16 1.31 -8.17
CA GLU A 75 -14.68 1.78 -9.45
C GLU A 75 -14.67 3.31 -9.54
N LEU A 76 -15.15 3.99 -8.48
CA LEU A 76 -15.09 5.45 -8.39
C LEU A 76 -13.64 5.97 -8.41
N LEU A 77 -12.75 5.38 -7.60
CA LEU A 77 -11.35 5.80 -7.56
C LEU A 77 -10.64 5.54 -8.90
N VAL A 78 -10.90 4.42 -9.56
CA VAL A 78 -10.34 4.11 -10.89
C VAL A 78 -10.85 5.10 -11.94
N ALA A 79 -12.12 5.49 -11.91
CA ALA A 79 -12.67 6.50 -12.81
C ALA A 79 -11.97 7.86 -12.61
N VAL A 80 -11.83 8.31 -11.35
CA VAL A 80 -11.11 9.55 -11.03
C VAL A 80 -9.65 9.48 -11.46
N ALA A 81 -8.95 8.38 -11.17
CA ALA A 81 -7.57 8.18 -11.59
C ALA A 81 -7.42 8.21 -13.12
N LEU A 82 -8.41 7.70 -13.86
CA LEU A 82 -8.41 7.70 -15.32
C LEU A 82 -8.50 9.12 -15.87
N ASP A 83 -9.38 9.95 -15.29
CA ASP A 83 -9.52 11.35 -15.71
C ASP A 83 -8.29 12.17 -15.35
N LEU A 84 -7.73 11.98 -14.14
CA LEU A 84 -6.45 12.57 -13.77
C LEU A 84 -5.31 12.18 -14.72
N CYS A 85 -5.26 10.92 -15.17
CA CYS A 85 -4.25 10.50 -16.14
C CYS A 85 -4.40 11.24 -17.48
N LYS A 86 -5.63 11.43 -17.96
CA LYS A 86 -5.88 12.19 -19.20
C LYS A 86 -5.47 13.65 -19.03
N ASP A 87 -5.86 14.28 -17.94
CA ASP A 87 -5.61 15.70 -17.68
C ASP A 87 -4.11 16.00 -17.48
N LEU A 88 -3.38 15.09 -16.84
CA LEU A 88 -1.95 15.22 -16.59
C LEU A 88 -1.07 14.63 -17.71
N GLY A 89 -1.65 14.02 -18.74
CA GLY A 89 -0.91 13.36 -19.82
C GLY A 89 -0.11 12.12 -19.39
N ILE A 90 -0.58 11.42 -18.36
CA ILE A 90 0.02 10.19 -17.81
C ILE A 90 -0.55 8.96 -18.55
N ASP A 91 0.23 7.88 -18.60
CA ASP A 91 -0.21 6.62 -19.20
C ASP A 91 -1.46 6.03 -18.52
N VAL A 92 -2.55 5.95 -19.28
CA VAL A 92 -3.86 5.45 -18.82
C VAL A 92 -3.99 3.93 -18.84
N ARG A 93 -3.06 3.19 -19.45
CA ARG A 93 -3.25 1.76 -19.79
C ARG A 93 -3.60 0.88 -18.59
N ASN A 94 -2.92 1.07 -17.46
CA ASN A 94 -3.18 0.28 -16.25
C ASN A 94 -4.54 0.61 -15.64
N VAL A 95 -4.90 1.89 -15.57
CA VAL A 95 -6.16 2.34 -14.98
C VAL A 95 -7.35 1.92 -15.87
N LEU A 96 -7.18 1.97 -17.19
CA LEU A 96 -8.18 1.50 -18.15
C LEU A 96 -8.37 -0.02 -18.06
N ARG A 97 -7.28 -0.78 -17.88
CA ARG A 97 -7.37 -2.23 -17.60
C ARG A 97 -8.15 -2.49 -16.31
N PHE A 98 -7.90 -1.73 -15.24
CA PHE A 98 -8.62 -1.88 -13.98
C PHE A 98 -10.11 -1.64 -14.10
N ALA A 99 -10.53 -0.64 -14.89
CA ALA A 99 -11.95 -0.41 -15.16
C ALA A 99 -12.63 -1.63 -15.82
N ALA A 100 -11.92 -2.32 -16.73
CA ALA A 100 -12.42 -3.54 -17.35
C ALA A 100 -12.44 -4.73 -16.36
N GLU A 101 -11.41 -4.87 -15.54
CA GLU A 101 -11.33 -5.91 -14.50
C GLU A 101 -12.42 -5.74 -13.44
N LEU A 102 -12.73 -4.52 -13.00
CA LEU A 102 -13.80 -4.26 -12.02
C LEU A 102 -15.19 -4.65 -12.53
N ARG A 103 -15.47 -4.47 -13.83
CA ARG A 103 -16.71 -4.97 -14.44
C ARG A 103 -16.79 -6.49 -14.46
N GLN A 104 -15.66 -7.17 -14.65
CA GLN A 104 -15.60 -8.62 -14.57
C GLN A 104 -15.83 -9.09 -13.12
N VAL A 105 -15.26 -8.40 -12.14
CA VAL A 105 -15.48 -8.66 -10.72
C VAL A 105 -16.95 -8.44 -10.34
N GLU A 106 -17.59 -7.37 -10.81
CA GLU A 106 -19.02 -7.12 -10.60
C GLU A 106 -19.87 -8.28 -11.14
N ALA A 107 -19.61 -8.71 -12.38
CA ALA A 107 -20.34 -9.84 -12.97
C ALA A 107 -20.19 -11.13 -12.15
N LEU A 108 -19.01 -11.35 -11.54
CA LEU A 108 -18.78 -12.49 -10.65
C LEU A 108 -19.54 -12.38 -9.33
N LEU A 109 -19.54 -11.20 -8.71
CA LEU A 109 -20.21 -10.97 -7.42
C LEU A 109 -21.75 -10.98 -7.54
N MET A 110 -22.29 -10.63 -8.71
CA MET A 110 -23.73 -10.62 -8.99
C MET A 110 -24.30 -12.00 -9.37
N GLN A 111 -23.46 -13.03 -9.53
CA GLN A 111 -23.87 -14.40 -9.84
C GLN A 111 -23.54 -15.34 -8.66
N PRO A 112 -24.38 -15.37 -7.62
CA PRO A 112 -24.14 -16.22 -6.45
C PRO A 112 -24.16 -17.71 -6.79
N GLU A 113 -24.92 -18.12 -7.82
CA GLU A 113 -24.92 -19.52 -8.26
C GLU A 113 -23.58 -19.94 -8.87
N GLY A 114 -22.85 -20.81 -8.17
CA GLY A 114 -21.61 -21.40 -8.68
C GLY A 114 -20.35 -20.56 -8.42
N MET A 115 -20.43 -19.55 -7.54
CA MET A 115 -19.26 -18.81 -7.09
C MET A 115 -18.39 -19.70 -6.18
N THR A 116 -17.20 -20.04 -6.65
CA THR A 116 -16.24 -20.82 -5.84
C THR A 116 -15.36 -19.88 -5.02
N VAL A 117 -14.88 -20.35 -3.87
CA VAL A 117 -13.92 -19.62 -3.03
C VAL A 117 -12.68 -19.19 -3.83
N ASP A 118 -12.25 -20.00 -4.80
CA ASP A 118 -11.11 -19.64 -5.66
C ASP A 118 -11.40 -18.45 -6.58
N ARG A 119 -12.60 -18.36 -7.16
CA ARG A 119 -13.00 -17.21 -7.98
C ARG A 119 -13.09 -15.94 -7.14
N ILE A 120 -13.64 -16.06 -5.93
CA ILE A 120 -13.73 -14.94 -4.97
C ILE A 120 -12.33 -14.49 -4.55
N ARG A 121 -11.43 -15.44 -4.26
CA ARG A 121 -10.03 -15.14 -3.95
C ARG A 121 -9.39 -14.34 -5.09
N MET A 122 -9.54 -14.79 -6.33
CA MET A 122 -8.99 -14.09 -7.49
C MET A 122 -9.53 -12.67 -7.63
N ALA A 123 -10.86 -12.50 -7.52
CA ALA A 123 -11.49 -11.18 -7.57
C ALA A 123 -10.98 -10.25 -6.45
N CYS A 124 -10.88 -10.76 -5.22
CA CYS A 124 -10.34 -10.01 -4.09
C CYS A 124 -8.86 -9.64 -4.31
N GLN A 125 -8.04 -10.54 -4.82
CA GLN A 125 -6.63 -10.27 -5.13
C GLN A 125 -6.49 -9.17 -6.19
N GLN A 126 -7.33 -9.19 -7.23
CA GLN A 126 -7.37 -8.14 -8.24
C GLN A 126 -7.71 -6.78 -7.62
N MET A 127 -8.78 -6.70 -6.83
CA MET A 127 -9.18 -5.47 -6.13
C MET A 127 -8.08 -4.94 -5.20
N LEU A 128 -7.41 -5.82 -4.45
CA LEU A 128 -6.32 -5.42 -3.57
C LEU A 128 -5.11 -4.89 -4.35
N SER A 129 -4.78 -5.52 -5.48
CA SER A 129 -3.71 -5.05 -6.36
C SER A 129 -4.03 -3.66 -6.95
N MET A 130 -5.30 -3.40 -7.30
CA MET A 130 -5.74 -2.09 -7.78
C MET A 130 -5.59 -1.03 -6.69
N CYS A 131 -6.07 -1.31 -5.47
CA CYS A 131 -5.96 -0.40 -4.33
C CYS A 131 -4.48 -0.04 -4.05
N GLN A 132 -3.60 -1.05 -4.05
CA GLN A 132 -2.16 -0.86 -3.86
C GLN A 132 -1.57 0.01 -4.97
N TYR A 133 -1.90 -0.26 -6.23
CA TYR A 133 -1.42 0.53 -7.36
C TYR A 133 -1.85 1.99 -7.24
N LEU A 134 -3.12 2.26 -6.94
CA LEU A 134 -3.63 3.63 -6.77
C LEU A 134 -2.90 4.35 -5.62
N CYS A 135 -2.68 3.67 -4.50
CA CYS A 135 -1.92 4.22 -3.37
C CYS A 135 -0.45 4.50 -3.71
N GLN A 136 0.18 3.72 -4.59
CA GLN A 136 1.59 3.87 -4.93
C GLN A 136 1.83 4.89 -6.05
N HIS A 137 0.95 4.92 -7.05
CA HIS A 137 1.18 5.67 -8.28
C HIS A 137 0.28 6.90 -8.45
N HIS A 138 -0.83 6.97 -7.70
CA HIS A 138 -1.78 8.07 -7.82
C HIS A 138 -1.99 8.87 -6.53
N ASN A 139 -1.35 8.54 -5.40
CA ASN A 139 -1.56 9.26 -4.14
C ASN A 139 -1.40 10.79 -4.29
N ASP A 140 -0.30 11.23 -4.92
CA ASP A 140 -0.06 12.66 -5.17
C ASP A 140 -1.11 13.26 -6.12
N HIS A 141 -1.58 12.51 -7.12
CA HIS A 141 -2.62 12.98 -8.04
C HIS A 141 -3.97 13.18 -7.34
N PHE A 142 -4.34 12.27 -6.43
CA PHE A 142 -5.53 12.43 -5.59
C PHE A 142 -5.40 13.60 -4.62
N LEU A 143 -4.18 13.89 -4.14
CA LEU A 143 -3.92 15.04 -3.29
C LEU A 143 -4.14 16.38 -4.05
N LEU A 144 -3.81 16.45 -5.34
CA LEU A 144 -4.01 17.65 -6.17
C LEU A 144 -5.49 18.07 -6.28
N ILE A 145 -6.41 17.11 -6.15
CA ILE A 145 -7.87 17.33 -6.26
C ILE A 145 -8.60 17.17 -4.92
N GLU A 146 -7.88 17.20 -3.80
CA GLU A 146 -8.42 17.05 -2.44
C GLU A 146 -9.17 15.72 -2.19
N MET A 147 -8.94 14.69 -3.02
CA MET A 147 -9.56 13.36 -2.91
C MET A 147 -8.64 12.30 -2.26
N HIS A 148 -7.55 12.72 -1.63
CA HIS A 148 -6.61 11.83 -0.94
C HIS A 148 -7.28 11.05 0.21
N ASP A 149 -8.25 11.67 0.88
CA ASP A 149 -8.89 11.08 2.04
C ASP A 149 -9.79 9.89 1.67
N GLU A 150 -10.43 9.94 0.51
CA GLU A 150 -11.22 8.87 -0.10
C GLU A 150 -10.32 7.67 -0.42
N LEU A 151 -9.17 7.91 -1.06
CA LEU A 151 -8.18 6.87 -1.32
C LEU A 151 -7.68 6.23 -0.01
N ARG A 152 -7.44 7.03 1.03
CA ARG A 152 -7.03 6.55 2.36
C ARG A 152 -8.13 5.73 3.03
N VAL A 153 -9.38 6.16 2.96
CA VAL A 153 -10.54 5.43 3.51
C VAL A 153 -10.69 4.07 2.82
N SER A 154 -10.64 4.04 1.49
CA SER A 154 -10.74 2.79 0.72
C SER A 154 -9.58 1.84 1.06
N ARG A 155 -8.34 2.33 1.13
CA ARG A 155 -7.18 1.54 1.60
C ARG A 155 -7.41 0.95 2.99
N ASN A 156 -7.92 1.73 3.93
CA ASN A 156 -8.20 1.26 5.28
C ASN A 156 -9.33 0.21 5.30
N ARG A 157 -10.31 0.30 4.39
CA ARG A 157 -11.35 -0.71 4.22
C ARG A 157 -10.78 -2.00 3.61
N CYS A 158 -9.93 -1.92 2.58
CA CYS A 158 -9.20 -3.06 2.04
C CYS A 158 -8.38 -3.78 3.11
N MET A 159 -7.65 -3.05 3.95
CA MET A 159 -6.87 -3.65 5.03
C MET A 159 -7.75 -4.37 6.06
N ARG A 160 -8.89 -3.78 6.44
CA ARG A 160 -9.84 -4.44 7.34
C ARG A 160 -10.42 -5.72 6.73
N PHE A 161 -10.78 -5.69 5.45
CA PHE A 161 -11.23 -6.86 4.71
C PHE A 161 -10.19 -7.99 4.73
N VAL A 162 -8.93 -7.67 4.45
CA VAL A 162 -7.82 -8.64 4.48
C VAL A 162 -7.61 -9.21 5.89
N CYS A 163 -7.66 -8.38 6.93
CA CYS A 163 -7.55 -8.84 8.32
C CYS A 163 -8.70 -9.77 8.71
N GLN A 164 -9.92 -9.49 8.24
CA GLN A 164 -11.11 -10.25 8.62
C GLN A 164 -11.26 -11.56 7.84
N TYR A 165 -11.03 -11.52 6.52
CA TYR A 165 -11.37 -12.64 5.62
C TYR A 165 -10.14 -13.28 4.98
N GLY A 166 -8.97 -12.63 4.99
CA GLY A 166 -7.84 -13.04 4.17
C GLY A 166 -7.29 -14.42 4.49
N ALA A 167 -7.32 -14.86 5.75
CA ALA A 167 -6.93 -16.22 6.10
C ALA A 167 -7.90 -17.27 5.54
N LYS A 168 -9.22 -17.03 5.60
CA LYS A 168 -10.23 -17.97 5.07
C LYS A 168 -10.27 -17.96 3.53
N LEU A 169 -9.99 -16.81 2.94
CA LEU A 169 -9.87 -16.66 1.49
C LEU A 169 -8.53 -17.15 0.96
N GLY A 170 -7.50 -17.38 1.79
CA GLY A 170 -6.17 -17.74 1.33
C GLY A 170 -5.44 -16.61 0.60
N LEU A 171 -5.60 -15.36 1.07
CA LEU A 171 -4.94 -14.17 0.52
C LEU A 171 -3.49 -14.02 0.99
N TYR A 172 -3.15 -14.63 2.12
CA TYR A 172 -1.79 -14.70 2.67
C TYR A 172 -1.61 -16.04 3.40
N CYS A 173 -0.37 -16.52 3.42
CA CYS A 173 0.05 -17.79 4.04
C CYS A 173 0.65 -17.53 5.41
#